data_AF-A0A368C016-F1
#
_entry.id   AF-A0A368C016-F1
#
_cell.length_a   1.000
_cell.length_b   1.000
_cell.length_c   1.000
_cell.angle_alpha   90.00
_cell.angle_beta   90.00
_cell.angle_gamma   90.00
#
_symmetry.space_group_name_H-M   'P 1'
#
loop_
_entity.id
_entity.type
_entity.pdbx_description
1 polymer ?
#
loop_
_entity_poly.entity_id
_entity_poly.type
_entity_poly.pdbx_seq_one_letter_code
_entity_poly.pdbx_strand_id
1 'polypeptide(L)' 'MGRIQDNTYYVQGYSGHGLCPSHIAGNVIADAIAGDSERFDVFDKVWHLKLPGGLWFANPTLALGMMWYRLKELLA' A
#
# COMPACT_ATOMS: atom_id res chain seq x y z
N MET A 1 3.54 2.26 0.45
CA MET A 1 4.97 2.59 0.40
C MET A 1 5.44 2.73 1.82
N GLY A 2 6.70 2.41 2.08
CA GLY A 2 7.21 2.45 3.44
C GLY A 2 8.69 2.17 3.52
N ARG A 3 9.17 1.98 4.74
CA ARG A 3 10.59 1.77 5.04
C ARG A 3 10.84 0.36 5.59
N ILE A 4 11.87 -0.31 5.08
CA ILE A 4 12.29 -1.64 5.54
C ILE A 4 13.42 -1.52 6.58
N GLN A 5 14.35 -0.59 6.34
CA GLN A 5 15.48 -0.23 7.21
C GLN A 5 15.75 1.27 7.06
N ASP A 6 16.58 1.87 7.92
CA ASP A 6 16.75 3.34 7.98
C ASP A 6 17.03 4.03 6.64
N ASN A 7 17.69 3.36 5.70
CA ASN A 7 18.00 3.88 4.37
C ASN A 7 17.43 3.03 3.20
N THR A 8 16.43 2.18 3.48
CA THR A 8 15.84 1.29 2.47
C THR A 8 14.34 1.54 2.35
N TYR A 9 13.93 2.10 1.21
CA TYR A 9 12.56 2.52 0.91
C TYR A 9 11.95 1.65 -0.18
N TYR A 10 10.64 1.43 -0.12
CA TYR A 10 9.91 0.70 -1.17
C TYR A 10 8.58 1.36 -1.52
N VAL A 11 8.20 1.21 -2.79
CA VAL A 11 6.86 1.56 -3.27
C VAL A 11 6.29 0.39 -4.06
N GLN A 12 5.05 0.04 -3.76
CA GLN A 12 4.32 -1.06 -4.38
C GLN A 12 2.84 -0.66 -4.48
N GLY A 13 2.07 -1.42 -5.28
CA GLY A 13 0.62 -1.33 -5.31
C GLY A 13 0.08 -0.53 -6.49
N TYR A 14 0.90 -0.32 -7.53
CA TYR A 14 0.52 0.52 -8.65
C TYR A 14 -0.56 -0.06 -9.57
N SER A 15 -0.85 -1.37 -9.51
CA SER A 15 -2.00 -2.03 -10.17
C SER A 15 -2.37 -1.50 -11.58
N GLY A 16 -1.37 -1.32 -12.45
CA GLY A 16 -1.55 -0.81 -13.82
C GLY A 16 -1.75 0.71 -13.97
N HIS A 17 -1.88 1.46 -12.87
CA HIS A 17 -2.11 2.91 -12.83
C HIS A 17 -0.92 3.69 -12.27
N GLY A 18 0.29 3.12 -12.36
CA GLY A 18 1.49 3.63 -11.72
C GLY A 18 2.05 4.92 -12.27
N LEU A 19 1.64 5.36 -13.47
CA LEU A 19 2.30 6.47 -14.18
C LEU A 19 2.22 7.79 -13.40
N CYS A 20 1.02 8.23 -13.04
CA CYS A 20 0.84 9.44 -12.23
C CYS A 20 1.42 9.31 -10.81
N PRO A 21 1.10 8.26 -10.01
CA PRO A 21 1.54 8.19 -8.62
C PRO A 21 3.04 7.94 -8.46
N SER A 22 3.74 7.34 -9.43
CA SER A 22 5.20 7.14 -9.34
C SER A 22 5.98 8.44 -9.25
N HIS A 23 5.54 9.50 -9.93
CA HIS A 23 6.22 10.80 -9.88
C HIS A 23 6.13 11.42 -8.49
N ILE A 24 4.94 11.39 -7.88
CA ILE A 24 4.71 11.91 -6.53
C ILE A 24 5.46 11.04 -5.51
N ALA A 25 5.38 9.72 -5.62
CA ALA A 25 6.07 8.81 -4.72
C ALA A 25 7.60 8.98 -4.78
N GLY A 26 8.16 9.21 -5.98
CA GLY A 26 9.58 9.51 -6.16
C GLY A 26 10.00 10.80 -5.46
N ASN A 27 9.19 11.85 -5.58
CA ASN A 27 9.44 13.13 -4.91
C ASN A 27 9.39 12.98 -3.38
N VAL A 28 8.37 12.31 -2.86
CA VAL A 28 8.23 12.06 -1.41
C VAL A 28 9.39 11.23 -0.84
N ILE A 29 9.90 10.26 -1.61
CA ILE A 29 11.08 9.49 -1.20
C ILE A 29 12.35 10.33 -1.26
N ALA A 30 12.51 11.16 -2.29
CA ALA A 30 13.66 12.07 -2.40
C ALA A 30 13.69 13.06 -1.22
N ASP A 31 12.54 13.65 -0.86
CA ASP A 31 12.38 14.51 0.31
C ASP A 31 12.78 13.76 1.60
N ALA A 32 12.30 12.52 1.77
CA ALA A 32 12.64 11.69 2.92
C ALA A 32 14.14 11.36 3.03
N ILE A 33 14.81 11.12 1.89
CA ILE A 33 16.27 10.90 1.84
C ILE A 33 17.02 12.21 2.15
N ALA A 34 16.49 13.35 1.72
CA ALA A 34 17.07 14.67 2.01
C ALA A 34 16.88 15.11 3.48
N GLY A 35 16.13 14.34 4.28
CA GLY A 35 15.89 14.58 5.71
C GLY A 35 14.53 15.19 6.03
N ASP A 36 13.67 15.43 5.03
CA ASP A 36 12.28 15.84 5.23
C ASP A 36 11.33 14.64 5.09
N SER A 37 11.08 13.97 6.20
CA SER A 37 10.22 12.78 6.24
C SER A 37 8.74 13.07 6.43
N GLU A 38 8.31 14.33 6.57
CA GLU A 38 6.96 14.65 7.06
C GLU A 38 5.87 14.06 6.17
N ARG A 39 6.04 14.16 4.85
CA ARG A 39 5.13 13.56 3.87
C ARG A 39 5.24 12.04 3.86
N PHE A 40 6.44 11.51 3.97
CA PHE A 40 6.69 10.08 3.95
C PHE A 40 6.06 9.37 5.17
N ASP A 41 6.16 9.97 6.35
CA ASP A 41 5.65 9.44 7.62
C ASP A 41 4.12 9.26 7.60
N VAL A 42 3.41 10.04 6.80
CA VAL A 42 1.96 9.85 6.57
C VAL A 42 1.70 8.52 5.87
N PHE A 43 2.51 8.19 4.86
CA PHE A 43 2.35 6.96 4.09
C PHE A 43 2.90 5.74 4.80
N ASP A 44 3.95 5.89 5.63
CA ASP A 44 4.54 4.79 6.41
C ASP A 44 3.58 4.27 7.50
N LYS A 45 2.62 5.11 7.93
CA LYS A 45 1.54 4.69 8.86
C LYS A 45 0.55 3.70 8.25
N VAL A 46 0.57 3.47 6.93
CA VAL A 46 -0.35 2.53 6.28
C VAL A 46 0.03 1.10 6.67
N TRP A 47 -0.86 0.44 7.42
CA TRP A 47 -0.62 -0.93 7.86
C TRP A 47 -0.66 -1.92 6.70
N HIS A 48 0.50 -2.54 6.44
CA HIS A 48 0.62 -3.64 5.49
C HIS A 48 0.35 -4.97 6.19
N LEU A 49 -0.92 -5.37 6.26
CA LEU A 49 -1.31 -6.68 6.81
C LEU A 49 -0.77 -7.81 5.91
N LYS A 50 0.09 -8.66 6.47
CA LYS A 50 0.50 -9.92 5.83
C LYS A 50 -0.45 -11.02 6.28
N LEU A 51 -1.24 -11.56 5.35
CA LEU A 51 -2.16 -12.66 5.66
C LEU A 51 -1.39 -13.92 6.10
N PRO A 52 -1.81 -14.60 7.18
CA PRO A 52 -1.22 -15.87 7.58
C PRO A 52 -1.42 -16.91 6.48
N GLY A 53 -0.31 -17.51 6.02
CA GLY A 53 -0.28 -18.44 4.88
C GLY A 53 -0.10 -17.77 3.51
N GLY A 54 0.17 -16.47 3.47
CA GLY A 54 0.76 -15.79 2.32
C GLY A 54 -0.10 -15.82 1.07
N LEU A 55 0.53 -16.13 -0.08
CA LEU A 55 -0.11 -16.05 -1.39
C LEU A 55 -1.31 -16.99 -1.54
N TRP A 56 -1.27 -18.15 -0.87
CA TRP A 56 -2.35 -19.15 -0.92
C TRP A 56 -3.66 -18.63 -0.35
N PHE A 57 -3.60 -17.80 0.70
CA PHE A 57 -4.79 -17.21 1.33
C PHE A 57 -5.09 -15.79 0.85
N ALA A 58 -4.17 -15.14 0.14
CA ALA A 58 -4.38 -13.78 -0.38
C ALA A 58 -5.60 -13.69 -1.31
N ASN A 59 -5.66 -14.54 -2.33
CA ASN A 59 -6.74 -14.56 -3.31
C ASN A 59 -8.11 -14.93 -2.71
N PRO A 60 -8.26 -16.00 -1.91
CA PRO A 60 -9.56 -16.33 -1.32
C PRO A 60 -10.03 -15.28 -0.30
N THR A 61 -9.11 -14.66 0.46
CA THR A 61 -9.49 -13.59 1.39
C THR A 61 -9.97 -12.34 0.65
N LEU A 62 -9.31 -11.97 -0.45
CA LEU A 62 -9.76 -10.88 -1.32
C LEU A 62 -11.16 -11.17 -1.88
N ALA A 63 -11.38 -12.38 -2.38
CA ALA A 63 -12.68 -12.79 -2.92
C ALA A 63 -13.80 -12.72 -1.87
N LEU A 64 -13.53 -13.17 -0.64
CA LEU A 64 -14.46 -13.04 0.49
C LEU A 64 -14.75 -11.58 0.83
N GLY A 65 -13.72 -10.73 0.85
CA GLY A 65 -13.88 -9.28 1.08
C GLY A 65 -14.78 -8.64 0.03
N MET A 66 -14.55 -8.93 -1.26
CA MET A 66 -15.40 -8.45 -2.35
C MET A 66 -16.84 -8.98 -2.23
N MET A 67 -17.03 -10.26 -1.89
CA MET A 67 -18.35 -10.85 -1.67
C MET A 67 -19.10 -10.17 -0.53
N TRP A 68 -18.43 -9.90 0.59
CA TRP A 68 -19.01 -9.17 1.72
C TRP A 68 -19.48 -7.77 1.32
N TYR A 69 -18.64 -7.01 0.61
CA TYR A 69 -19.02 -5.68 0.13
C TYR A 69 -20.23 -5.74 -0.80
N ARG A 70 -20.26 -6.72 -1.71
CA ARG A 70 -21.39 -6.93 -2.61
C ARG A 70 -22.68 -7.28 -1.86
N LEU A 71 -22.60 -8.12 -0.82
CA LEU A 71 -23.75 -8.43 0.03
C LEU A 71 -24.23 -7.18 0.78
N LYS A 72 -23.31 -6.37 1.31
CA LYS A 72 -23.65 -5.11 1.99
C LYS A 72 -24.35 -4.13 1.06
N GLU A 73 -23.91 -4.04 -0.20
CA GLU A 73 -24.55 -3.21 -1.22
C GLU A 73 -25.95 -3.70 -1.59
N LEU A 74 -26.17 -5.02 -1.64
CA LEU A 74 -27.48 -5.60 -1.92
C LEU A 74 -28.47 -5.50 -0.74
N LEU A 75 -27.96 -5.35 0.48
CA LEU A 75 -28.75 -5.21 1.71
C LEU A 75 -28.97 -3.75 2.12
N ALA A 76 -28.36 -2.79 1.42
CA ALA A 76 -28.56 -1.36 1.59
C ALA A 76 -29.73 -0.87 0.72
#